data_AF-A0A257VJD9-F1
#
_entry.id   AF-A0A257VJD9-F1
#
_cell.length_a   1.000
_cell.length_b   1.000
_cell.length_c   1.000
_cell.angle_alpha   90.00
_cell.angle_beta   90.00
_cell.angle_gamma   90.00
#
_symmetry.space_group_name_H-M   'P 1'
#
loop_
_entity.id
_entity.type
_entity.pdbx_description
1 polymer ?
#
loop_
_entity_poly.entity_id
_entity_poly.type
_entity_poly.pdbx_seq_one_letter_code
_entity_poly.pdbx_strand_id
1 'polypeptide(L)'
;MANVSISIPAGACDCHTHIFGKYPMVPERRYTPEPAGPEAMAALHRSLGIERVVIVTPSVYGTDNASTLDGIKARGATARGVAVVSDQAREEELRRLHQGGIRGIRLNLATA
;
A
#
# COMPACT_ATOMS: atom_id res chain seq x y z
N MET A 1 -8.66 -22.81 -4.95
CA MET A 1 -9.29 -21.57 -4.46
C MET A 1 -9.40 -21.70 -2.95
N ALA A 2 -8.99 -20.68 -2.18
CA ALA A 2 -9.09 -20.76 -0.72
C ALA A 2 -10.58 -20.89 -0.32
N ASN A 3 -10.95 -21.98 0.36
CA ASN A 3 -12.27 -22.09 0.98
C ASN A 3 -12.24 -21.23 2.24
N VAL A 4 -12.68 -19.97 2.11
CA VAL A 4 -12.91 -19.12 3.28
C VAL A 4 -14.13 -19.68 4.01
N SER A 5 -13.91 -20.29 5.17
CA SER A 5 -14.98 -20.90 5.99
C SER A 5 -15.88 -19.87 6.70
N ILE A 6 -15.55 -18.58 6.56
CA ILE A 6 -16.22 -17.45 7.18
C ILE A 6 -16.77 -16.54 6.09
N SER A 7 -18.03 -16.14 6.20
CA SER A 7 -18.62 -15.16 5.29
C SER A 7 -18.01 -13.78 5.53
N ILE A 8 -17.39 -13.20 4.51
CA ILE A 8 -16.86 -11.84 4.56
C ILE A 8 -17.99 -10.85 4.25
N PRO A 9 -18.23 -9.84 5.10
CA PRO A 9 -19.31 -8.89 4.90
C PRO A 9 -19.07 -8.01 3.66
N ALA A 10 -20.15 -7.63 3.00
CA ALA A 10 -20.11 -6.70 1.88
C ALA A 10 -19.39 -5.40 2.25
N GLY A 11 -18.57 -4.89 1.34
CA GLY A 11 -17.77 -3.69 1.57
C GLY A 11 -16.61 -3.88 2.54
N ALA A 12 -16.20 -5.11 2.87
CA ALA A 12 -15.02 -5.37 3.70
C ALA A 12 -13.77 -4.66 3.15
N CYS A 13 -12.96 -4.11 4.07
CA CYS A 13 -11.73 -3.40 3.74
C CYS A 13 -10.55 -4.10 4.39
N ASP A 14 -9.56 -4.45 3.57
CA ASP A 14 -8.24 -4.78 4.08
C ASP A 14 -7.48 -3.47 4.35
N CYS A 15 -7.28 -3.15 5.63
CA CYS A 15 -6.74 -1.87 6.05
C CYS A 15 -5.21 -1.84 6.12
N HIS A 16 -4.50 -2.92 5.81
CA HIS A 16 -3.05 -2.96 5.92
C HIS A 16 -2.39 -3.92 4.93
N THR A 17 -1.94 -3.37 3.80
CA THR A 17 -1.25 -4.13 2.76
C THR A 17 -0.06 -3.39 2.18
N HIS A 18 0.80 -4.09 1.43
CA HIS A 18 1.96 -3.52 0.75
C HIS A 18 2.03 -4.00 -0.70
N ILE A 19 2.68 -3.22 -1.56
CA ILE A 19 3.03 -3.60 -2.94
C ILE A 19 4.54 -3.73 -3.05
N PHE A 20 5.01 -4.88 -3.56
CA PHE A 20 6.41 -5.11 -3.85
C PHE A 20 6.64 -5.33 -5.36
N GLY A 21 7.64 -4.67 -5.94
CA GLY A 21 7.83 -4.69 -7.39
C GLY A 21 9.08 -3.96 -7.86
N LYS A 22 9.00 -3.37 -9.05
CA LYS A 22 10.14 -2.79 -9.80
C LYS A 22 10.71 -1.47 -9.26
N TYR A 23 10.34 -1.07 -8.04
CA TYR A 23 10.70 0.24 -7.48
C TYR A 23 12.07 0.16 -6.78
N PRO A 24 12.89 1.22 -6.83
CA PRO A 24 14.18 1.25 -6.14
C PRO A 24 13.98 1.06 -4.63
N MET A 25 14.69 0.08 -4.06
CA MET A 25 14.70 -0.15 -2.61
C MET A 25 15.86 0.61 -1.97
N VAL A 26 15.66 1.11 -0.75
CA VAL A 26 16.71 1.80 -0.01
C VAL A 26 17.84 0.82 0.39
N PRO A 27 19.12 1.27 0.38
CA PRO A 27 20.24 0.44 0.82
C PRO A 27 20.09 -0.05 2.27
N GLU A 28 19.53 0.77 3.17
CA GLU A 28 19.41 0.53 4.61
C GLU A 28 18.24 -0.39 4.98
N ARG A 29 17.55 -0.97 3.99
CA ARG A 29 16.39 -1.84 4.22
C ARG A 29 16.77 -3.05 5.07
N ARG A 30 15.89 -3.44 6.00
CA ARG A 30 16.08 -4.62 6.85
C ARG A 30 15.80 -5.96 6.16
N TYR A 31 15.12 -5.93 5.01
CA TYR A 31 14.75 -7.12 4.26
C TYR A 31 14.58 -6.80 2.77
N THR A 32 14.68 -7.84 1.94
CA THR A 32 14.37 -7.76 0.50
C THR A 32 13.18 -8.70 0.23
N PRO A 33 11.98 -8.17 -0.06
CA PRO A 33 10.80 -8.99 -0.30
C PRO A 33 10.79 -9.58 -1.71
N GLU A 34 10.10 -10.70 -1.88
CA GLU A 34 9.72 -11.18 -3.21
C GLU A 34 8.69 -10.24 -3.86
N PRO A 35 8.60 -10.21 -5.20
CA PRO A 35 7.61 -9.41 -5.90
C PRO A 35 6.17 -9.79 -5.51
N ALA A 36 5.38 -8.77 -5.19
CA ALA A 36 3.97 -8.88 -4.84
C ALA A 36 3.23 -7.65 -5.39
N GLY A 37 2.95 -7.70 -6.69
CA GLY A 37 2.35 -6.59 -7.42
C GLY A 37 0.84 -6.45 -7.21
N PRO A 38 0.22 -5.39 -7.77
CA PRO A 38 -1.21 -5.13 -7.63
C PRO A 38 -2.12 -6.26 -8.15
N GLU A 39 -1.67 -7.00 -9.16
CA GLU A 39 -2.42 -8.14 -9.72
C GLU A 39 -2.56 -9.28 -8.72
N ALA A 40 -1.46 -9.61 -8.01
CA ALA A 40 -1.45 -10.65 -6.98
C ALA A 40 -2.35 -10.25 -5.80
N MET A 41 -2.26 -8.99 -5.36
CA MET A 41 -3.16 -8.44 -4.34
C MET A 41 -4.63 -8.54 -4.77
N ALA A 42 -4.95 -8.13 -6.00
CA ALA A 42 -6.32 -8.18 -6.50
C ALA A 42 -6.86 -9.61 -6.60
N ALA A 43 -6.01 -10.58 -7.01
CA ALA A 43 -6.37 -12.00 -7.04
C ALA A 43 -6.66 -12.53 -5.63
N LEU A 44 -5.81 -12.21 -4.65
CA LEU A 44 -6.01 -12.56 -3.25
C LEU A 44 -7.32 -11.97 -2.71
N HIS A 45 -7.54 -10.67 -2.87
CA HIS A 45 -8.75 -9.99 -2.40
C HIS A 45 -10.02 -10.56 -3.05
N ARG A 46 -10.00 -10.90 -4.34
CA ARG A 46 -11.12 -11.61 -4.99
C ARG A 46 -11.41 -12.96 -4.34
N SER A 47 -10.38 -13.75 -4.05
CA SER A 47 -10.55 -15.06 -3.40
C SER A 47 -11.05 -14.96 -1.95
N LEU A 48 -10.80 -13.82 -1.29
CA LEU A 48 -11.22 -13.56 0.08
C LEU A 48 -12.54 -12.79 0.17
N GLY A 49 -13.12 -12.31 -0.94
CA GLY A 49 -14.31 -11.44 -0.89
C GLY A 49 -14.03 -10.03 -0.33
N ILE A 50 -12.80 -9.54 -0.43
CA ILE A 50 -12.40 -8.19 0.02
C ILE A 50 -12.61 -7.18 -1.11
N GLU A 51 -13.37 -6.13 -0.82
CA GLU A 51 -13.78 -5.14 -1.83
C GLU A 51 -12.91 -3.88 -1.82
N ARG A 52 -12.48 -3.44 -0.63
CA ARG A 52 -11.71 -2.21 -0.43
C ARG A 52 -10.33 -2.49 0.15
N VAL A 53 -9.38 -1.59 -0.10
CA VAL A 53 -8.01 -1.73 0.40
C VAL A 53 -7.38 -0.41 0.83
N VAL A 54 -6.58 -0.46 1.89
CA VAL A 54 -5.59 0.56 2.23
C VAL A 54 -4.20 0.00 1.96
N ILE A 55 -3.47 0.65 1.05
CA ILE A 55 -2.12 0.27 0.65
C ILE A 55 -1.13 1.18 1.38
N VAL A 56 -0.23 0.58 2.14
CA VAL A 56 0.73 1.28 2.99
C VAL A 56 2.11 1.18 2.35
N THR A 57 2.81 2.31 2.24
CA THR A 57 4.20 2.31 1.74
C THR A 57 5.09 1.48 2.66
N PRO A 58 5.70 0.37 2.17
CA PRO A 58 6.58 -0.45 2.98
C PRO A 58 7.93 0.23 3.18
N SER A 59 8.60 -0.06 4.30
CA SER A 59 9.86 0.61 4.68
C SER A 59 11.02 0.37 3.72
N VAL A 60 10.95 -0.69 2.90
CA VAL A 60 11.99 -1.01 1.91
C VAL A 60 12.16 0.05 0.83
N TYR A 61 11.18 0.94 0.64
CA TYR A 61 11.24 2.05 -0.31
C TYR A 61 11.51 3.42 0.36
N GLY A 62 11.73 3.45 1.68
CA GLY A 62 11.91 4.72 2.40
C GLY A 62 10.71 5.66 2.20
N THR A 63 10.99 6.89 1.75
CA THR A 63 9.98 7.92 1.48
C THR A 63 9.48 7.91 0.03
N ASP A 64 9.92 6.97 -0.81
CA ASP A 64 9.36 6.81 -2.16
C ASP A 64 8.03 6.06 -2.09
N ASN A 65 6.96 6.76 -2.46
CA ASN A 65 5.58 6.27 -2.43
C ASN A 65 5.08 5.75 -3.78
N ALA A 66 5.94 5.64 -4.81
CA ALA A 66 5.54 5.24 -6.15
C ALA A 66 4.84 3.87 -6.19
N SER A 67 5.32 2.88 -5.42
CA SER A 67 4.70 1.56 -5.32
C SER A 67 3.26 1.60 -4.80
N THR A 68 3.02 2.41 -3.77
CA THR A 68 1.70 2.62 -3.18
C THR A 68 0.77 3.34 -4.15
N LEU A 69 1.25 4.41 -4.80
CA LEU A 69 0.46 5.18 -5.76
C LEU A 69 0.06 4.35 -6.98
N ASP A 70 0.97 3.54 -7.51
CA ASP A 70 0.67 2.61 -8.60
C ASP A 70 -0.33 1.52 -8.16
N GLY A 71 -0.20 1.01 -6.93
CA GLY A 71 -1.17 0.10 -6.34
C GLY A 71 -2.57 0.70 -6.25
N ILE A 72 -2.67 1.96 -5.80
CA ILE A 72 -3.95 2.69 -5.73
C ILE A 72 -4.52 2.86 -7.14
N LYS A 73 -3.70 3.30 -8.10
CA LYS A 73 -4.12 3.46 -9.50
C LYS A 73 -4.64 2.15 -10.10
N ALA A 74 -3.96 1.04 -9.83
CA ALA A 74 -4.35 -0.28 -10.32
C ALA A 74 -5.65 -0.80 -9.68
N ARG A 75 -5.89 -0.52 -8.39
CA ARG A 75 -7.14 -0.91 -7.70
C ARG A 75 -8.30 0.03 -7.98
N GLY A 76 -8.04 1.29 -8.31
CA GLY A 76 -9.05 2.28 -8.65
C GLY A 76 -9.81 2.82 -7.44
N ALA A 77 -11.12 3.07 -7.61
CA ALA A 77 -11.93 3.82 -6.65
C ALA A 77 -11.98 3.21 -5.24
N THR A 78 -11.79 1.89 -5.11
CA THR A 78 -11.85 1.16 -3.84
C THR A 78 -10.54 1.11 -3.06
N ALA A 79 -9.51 1.81 -3.53
CA ALA A 79 -8.23 1.91 -2.84
C ALA A 79 -7.97 3.30 -2.24
N ARG A 80 -7.35 3.30 -1.07
CA ARG A 80 -6.65 4.46 -0.49
C ARG A 80 -5.26 4.02 -0.05
N GLY A 81 -4.42 4.97 0.36
CA GLY A 81 -3.14 4.59 0.91
C GLY A 81 -2.62 5.45 2.04
N VAL A 82 -1.55 4.96 2.62
CA VAL A 82 -0.78 5.59 3.68
C VAL A 82 0.66 5.76 3.19
N ALA A 83 1.12 7.00 3.14
CA ALA A 83 2.45 7.34 2.66
C ALA A 83 3.50 7.29 3.78
N VAL A 84 4.77 7.18 3.39
CA VAL A 84 5.90 7.54 4.23
C VAL A 84 6.46 8.84 3.67
N VAL A 85 6.62 9.85 4.50
CA VAL A 85 7.08 11.19 4.08
C VAL A 85 8.30 11.59 4.91
N SER A 86 9.15 12.43 4.33
CA SER A 86 10.23 13.10 5.10
C SER A 86 9.63 14.04 6.13
N ASP A 87 10.35 14.23 7.23
CA ASP A 87 10.14 15.27 8.24
C ASP A 87 10.14 16.70 7.66
N GLN A 88 10.75 16.90 6.49
CA GLN A 88 10.79 18.16 5.74
C GLN A 88 9.80 18.19 4.57
N ALA A 89 8.80 17.29 4.54
CA ALA A 89 7.83 17.25 3.45
C ALA A 89 7.04 18.56 3.35
N ARG A 90 7.07 19.17 2.17
CA ARG A 90 6.35 20.41 1.88
C ARG A 90 4.87 20.16 1.60
N GLU A 91 4.06 21.18 1.80
CA GLU A 91 2.61 21.11 1.60
C GLU A 91 2.23 20.67 0.17
N GLU A 92 2.97 21.12 -0.85
CA GLU A 92 2.70 20.76 -2.24
C GLU A 92 2.84 19.26 -2.48
N GLU A 93 3.83 18.63 -1.84
CA GLU A 93 4.03 17.18 -1.90
C GLU A 93 2.89 16.44 -1.20
N LEU A 94 2.45 16.91 -0.03
CA LEU A 94 1.31 16.34 0.68
C LEU A 94 0.01 16.46 -0.14
N ARG A 95 -0.20 17.58 -0.85
CA ARG A 95 -1.32 17.77 -1.76
C ARG A 95 -1.26 16.81 -2.95
N ARG A 96 -0.07 16.63 -3.55
CA ARG A 96 0.15 15.66 -4.64
C ARG A 96 -0.16 14.23 -4.19
N LEU A 97 0.33 13.83 -3.02
CA LEU A 97 0.02 12.52 -2.43
C LEU A 97 -1.48 12.36 -2.16
N HIS A 98 -2.14 13.39 -1.63
CA HIS A 98 -3.58 13.39 -1.39
C HIS A 98 -4.38 13.19 -2.69
N GLN A 99 -4.02 13.90 -3.75
CA GLN A 99 -4.63 13.74 -5.08
C GLN A 99 -4.43 12.32 -5.64
N GLY A 100 -3.28 11.71 -5.35
CA GLY A 100 -2.97 10.31 -5.69
C GLY A 100 -3.71 9.26 -4.85
N GLY A 101 -4.56 9.66 -3.90
CA GLY A 101 -5.37 8.75 -3.09
C GLY A 101 -4.80 8.43 -1.69
N ILE A 102 -3.69 9.06 -1.30
CA ILE A 102 -3.16 8.96 0.07
C ILE A 102 -4.09 9.69 1.04
N ARG A 103 -4.34 9.11 2.21
CA ARG A 103 -5.19 9.68 3.27
C ARG A 103 -4.56 9.68 4.66
N GLY A 104 -3.30 9.27 4.78
CA GLY A 104 -2.55 9.31 6.03
C GLY A 104 -1.06 9.10 5.81
N ILE A 105 -0.29 9.25 6.88
CA ILE A 105 1.14 8.96 6.89
C ILE A 105 1.46 7.88 7.92
N ARG A 106 2.53 7.12 7.68
CA ARG A 106 3.03 6.09 8.59
C ARG A 106 4.26 6.61 9.33
N LEU A 107 4.21 6.56 10.65
CA LEU A 107 5.37 6.70 11.53
C LEU A 107 5.83 5.30 11.94
N ASN A 108 7.09 4.97 11.69
CA ASN A 108 7.65 3.67 12.02
C ASN A 108 8.74 3.84 13.09
N LEU A 109 8.45 3.46 14.33
CA LEU A 109 9.36 3.62 15.46
C LEU A 109 10.28 2.40 15.69
N ALA A 110 10.02 1.28 15.01
CA ALA A 110 10.74 0.03 15.22
C ALA A 110 11.90 -0.17 14.24
N THR A 111 11.81 0.45 13.07
CA THR A 111 12.82 0.36 12.02
C THR A 111 13.27 1.70 11.45
N ALA A 112 12.92 2.81 12.12
CA ALA A 112 13.55 4.11 11.86
C ALA A 112 14.97 4.13 12.44
#